data_AF-A0A9D4MZF8-F1
#
_entry.id   AF-A0A9D4MZF8-F1
#
_cell.length_a   1.000
_cell.length_b   1.000
_cell.length_c   1.000
_cell.angle_alpha   90.00
_cell.angle_beta   90.00
_cell.angle_gamma   90.00
#
_symmetry.space_group_name_H-M   'P 1'
#
loop_
_entity.id
_entity.type
_entity.pdbx_description
1 polymer ?
#
loop_
_entity_poly.entity_id
_entity_poly.type
_entity_poly.pdbx_seq_one_letter_code
_entity_poly.pdbx_strand_id
1 'polypeptide(L)'
;MTVGHVNGILFFFEPTSVDAFPGIPSGGSLRCVYKNWRWIVSRTDNMPNWYVAADGMKAQKMASTVDEAITYVGAFDTPQKWKRAKEDIFDPYTPAVR
;
A
#
# COMPACT_ATOMS: atom_id res chain seq x y z
N MET A 1 12.50 6.19 -5.77
CA MET A 1 11.71 6.42 -4.54
C MET A 1 12.40 5.71 -3.40
N THR A 2 12.52 6.35 -2.25
CA THR A 2 12.97 5.76 -0.99
C THR A 2 11.78 5.66 -0.03
N VAL A 3 11.86 4.71 0.91
CA VAL A 3 10.88 4.53 1.97
C VAL A 3 11.57 4.78 3.29
N GLY A 4 11.01 5.66 4.12
CA GLY A 4 11.51 5.93 5.46
C GLY A 4 10.45 5.62 6.52
N HIS A 5 10.93 5.37 7.74
CA HIS A 5 10.10 5.17 8.93
C HIS A 5 10.14 6.44 9.78
N VAL A 6 8.97 6.91 10.23
CA VAL A 6 8.87 8.06 11.13
C VAL A 6 8.82 7.59 12.58
N ASN A 7 7.73 6.91 12.93
CA ASN A 7 7.51 6.30 14.25
C ASN A 7 6.28 5.37 14.17
N GLY A 8 6.25 4.34 15.02
CA GLY A 8 5.14 3.39 15.10
C GLY A 8 4.86 2.75 13.74
N ILE A 9 3.65 2.96 13.22
CA ILE A 9 3.20 2.46 11.90
C ILE A 9 3.26 3.53 10.80
N LEU A 10 3.82 4.71 11.07
CA LEU A 10 3.92 5.78 10.10
C LEU A 10 5.22 5.67 9.29
N PHE A 11 5.05 5.58 7.97
CA PHE A 11 6.11 5.53 6.97
C PHE A 11 5.86 6.61 5.91
N PHE A 12 6.91 6.97 5.17
CA PHE A 12 6.80 7.91 4.06
C PHE A 12 7.50 7.37 2.81
N PHE A 13 7.06 7.86 1.66
CA PHE A 13 7.73 7.70 0.38
C PHE A 13 8.22 9.05 -0.08
N GLU A 14 9.48 9.12 -0.53
CA GLU A 14 10.03 10.33 -1.12
C GLU A 14 10.81 9.99 -2.41
N PRO A 15 10.98 10.94 -3.33
CA PRO A 15 11.89 10.77 -4.45
C PRO A 15 13.33 10.57 -3.96
N THR A 16 14.06 9.65 -4.61
CA THR A 16 15.45 9.33 -4.23
C THR A 16 16.39 10.52 -4.46
N SER A 17 16.07 11.35 -5.44
CA SER A 17 16.69 12.65 -5.67
C SER A 17 15.65 13.55 -6.32
N VAL A 18 15.63 14.82 -5.92
CA VAL A 18 14.73 15.84 -6.48
C VAL A 18 15.04 16.06 -7.96
N ASP A 19 16.32 16.07 -8.32
CA ASP A 19 16.77 16.29 -9.70
C ASP A 19 16.46 15.10 -10.62
N ALA A 20 16.37 13.90 -10.05
CA ALA A 20 16.11 12.66 -10.79
C ALA A 20 14.63 12.26 -10.80
N PHE A 21 13.75 12.99 -10.11
CA PHE A 21 12.33 12.67 -10.10
C PHE A 21 11.65 13.20 -11.36
N PRO A 22 11.16 12.33 -12.27
CA PRO A 22 10.59 12.78 -13.54
C PRO A 22 9.21 13.45 -13.39
N GLY A 23 8.69 13.56 -12.16
CA GLY A 23 7.31 13.94 -11.92
C GLY A 23 6.33 12.82 -12.25
N ILE A 24 5.03 13.13 -12.14
CA ILE A 24 3.95 12.27 -12.62
C ILE A 24 3.30 13.01 -13.79
N PRO A 25 3.44 12.53 -15.04
CA PRO A 25 2.87 13.22 -16.19
C PRO A 25 1.34 13.22 -16.11
N SER A 26 0.70 14.19 -16.77
CA SER A 26 -0.78 14.27 -16.81
C SER A 26 -1.37 12.96 -17.36
N GLY A 27 -2.34 12.40 -16.63
CA GLY A 27 -2.94 11.10 -16.94
C GLY A 27 -2.01 9.89 -16.76
N GLY A 28 -0.76 10.11 -16.34
CA GLY A 28 0.21 9.05 -16.07
C GLY A 28 0.11 8.47 -14.67
N SER A 29 0.99 7.50 -14.41
CA SER A 29 1.11 6.84 -13.11
C SER A 29 2.56 6.61 -12.75
N LEU A 30 2.89 6.69 -11.47
CA LEU A 30 4.18 6.26 -10.94
C LEU A 30 4.03 4.91 -10.24
N ARG A 31 4.86 3.94 -10.60
CA ARG A 31 4.89 2.62 -9.96
C ARG A 31 5.97 2.59 -8.88
N CYS A 32 5.57 2.47 -7.62
CA CYS A 32 6.45 2.31 -6.47
C CYS A 32 6.45 0.85 -6.01
N VAL A 33 7.60 0.18 -6.08
CA VAL A 33 7.78 -1.18 -5.55
C VAL A 33 8.58 -1.08 -4.26
N TYR A 34 8.05 -1.67 -3.18
CA TYR A 34 8.68 -1.72 -1.87
C TYR A 34 8.60 -3.13 -1.29
N LYS A 35 9.48 -3.42 -0.34
CA LYS A 35 9.54 -4.71 0.34
C LYS A 35 9.16 -4.52 1.81
N ASN A 36 8.05 -5.13 2.21
CA ASN A 36 7.64 -5.19 3.62
C ASN A 36 8.40 -6.27 4.38
N TRP A 37 8.44 -6.14 5.69
CA TRP A 37 8.88 -7.22 6.57
C TRP A 37 7.72 -8.19 6.82
N ARG A 38 8.00 -9.50 6.70
CA ARG A 38 7.04 -10.61 6.82
C ARG A 38 6.03 -10.69 5.67
N TRP A 39 4.73 -10.82 5.98
CA TRP A 39 3.67 -11.20 5.06
C TRP A 39 2.51 -10.21 5.15
N ILE A 40 1.88 -9.93 4.01
CA ILE A 40 0.61 -9.21 3.89
C ILE A 40 -0.33 -10.24 3.29
N VAL A 41 -1.24 -10.78 4.10
CA VAL A 41 -2.13 -11.90 3.71
C VAL A 41 -3.61 -11.55 3.75
N SER A 42 -3.92 -10.35 4.26
CA SER A 42 -5.25 -9.75 4.16
C SER A 42 -5.18 -8.42 3.40
N ARG A 43 -6.26 -8.08 2.67
CA ARG A 43 -6.38 -6.75 2.06
C ARG A 43 -6.36 -5.64 3.12
N THR A 44 -6.86 -5.92 4.32
CA THR A 44 -6.91 -4.97 5.46
C THR A 44 -5.55 -4.67 6.07
N ASP A 45 -4.50 -5.41 5.71
CA ASP A 45 -3.12 -5.10 6.13
C ASP A 45 -2.61 -3.80 5.46
N ASN A 46 -3.33 -3.26 4.47
CA ASN A 46 -3.05 -2.01 3.79
C ASN A 46 -3.91 -0.88 4.35
N MET A 47 -3.31 0.00 5.14
CA MET A 47 -4.04 1.02 5.90
C MET A 47 -4.60 2.15 5.02
N PRO A 48 -5.78 2.69 5.34
CA PRO A 48 -6.39 3.82 4.64
C PRO A 48 -5.75 5.16 5.06
N ASN A 49 -6.26 6.25 4.50
CA ASN A 49 -5.87 7.63 4.78
C ASN A 49 -4.42 7.96 4.42
N TRP A 50 -3.99 7.56 3.22
CA TRP A 50 -2.73 8.05 2.66
C TRP A 50 -2.81 9.56 2.46
N TYR A 51 -1.69 10.25 2.64
CA TYR A 51 -1.64 11.70 2.50
C TYR A 51 -0.36 12.16 1.82
N VAL A 52 -0.44 13.34 1.22
CA VAL A 52 0.71 14.06 0.63
C VAL A 52 1.00 15.27 1.50
N ALA A 53 2.27 15.51 1.77
CA ALA A 53 2.77 16.65 2.51
C ALA A 53 3.94 17.29 1.75
N ALA A 54 4.15 18.58 1.98
CA ALA A 54 5.28 19.36 1.48
C ALA A 54 5.59 20.48 2.48
N ASP A 55 6.83 20.93 2.49
CA ASP A 55 7.27 21.97 3.43
C ASP A 55 6.48 23.27 3.24
N GLY A 56 6.05 23.86 4.36
CA GLY A 56 5.21 25.06 4.37
C GLY A 56 3.76 24.83 3.92
N MET A 57 3.38 23.60 3.56
CA MET A 57 2.02 23.26 3.14
C MET A 57 1.28 22.42 4.19
N LYS A 58 -0.05 22.52 4.19
CA LYS A 58 -0.91 21.64 4.98
C LYS A 58 -1.05 20.29 4.27
N ALA A 59 -0.80 19.20 5.00
CA ALA A 59 -0.99 17.84 4.50
C ALA A 59 -2.43 17.59 4.02
N GLN A 60 -2.58 16.87 2.91
CA GLN A 60 -3.87 16.54 2.30
C GLN A 60 -4.00 15.04 2.09
N LYS A 61 -5.16 14.47 2.47
CA LYS A 61 -5.44 13.05 2.25
C LYS A 61 -5.74 12.79 0.77
N MET A 62 -5.28 11.64 0.28
CA MET A 62 -5.64 11.13 -1.03
C MET A 62 -7.08 10.61 -1.00
N ALA A 63 -7.97 11.29 -1.74
CA ALA A 63 -9.40 11.02 -1.73
C ALA A 63 -9.75 9.53 -1.94
N SER A 64 -9.01 8.82 -2.79
CA SER A 64 -9.20 7.40 -3.10
C SER A 64 -8.86 6.43 -1.96
N THR A 65 -8.33 6.91 -0.84
CA THR A 65 -7.90 6.08 0.30
C THR A 65 -8.62 6.40 1.60
N VAL A 66 -9.57 7.33 1.61
CA VAL A 66 -10.17 7.85 2.86
C VAL A 66 -11.15 6.87 3.52
N ASP A 67 -11.72 5.93 2.75
CA ASP A 67 -12.73 4.99 3.24
C ASP A 67 -12.15 3.66 3.78
N GLU A 68 -13.00 2.94 4.50
CA GLU A 68 -12.74 1.56 4.96
C GLU A 68 -13.10 0.51 3.88
N ALA A 69 -13.62 0.94 2.73
CA ALA A 69 -14.00 0.03 1.65
C ALA A 69 -12.79 -0.56 0.91
N ILE A 70 -11.57 -0.08 1.21
CA ILE A 70 -10.27 -0.58 0.72
C ILE A 70 -10.23 -0.78 -0.80
N THR A 71 -10.95 0.08 -1.53
CA THR A 71 -11.11 0.03 -2.99
C THR A 71 -9.79 0.28 -3.73
N TYR A 72 -8.83 0.94 -3.07
CA TYR A 72 -7.47 1.16 -3.53
C TYR A 72 -6.55 -0.07 -3.41
N VAL A 73 -7.02 -1.16 -2.78
CA VAL A 73 -6.25 -2.41 -2.60
C VAL A 73 -6.76 -3.48 -3.57
N GLY A 74 -5.85 -3.97 -4.42
CA GLY A 74 -6.15 -5.04 -5.38
C GLY A 74 -6.64 -6.35 -4.74
N ALA A 75 -7.22 -7.23 -5.55
CA ALA A 75 -7.80 -8.49 -5.08
C ALA A 75 -6.74 -9.52 -4.64
N PHE A 76 -7.08 -10.29 -3.61
CA PHE A 76 -6.33 -11.44 -3.11
C PHE A 76 -7.01 -12.71 -3.65
N ASP A 77 -6.77 -12.98 -4.93
CA ASP A 77 -7.46 -13.98 -5.77
C ASP A 77 -6.57 -15.17 -6.16
N THR A 78 -5.33 -15.23 -5.67
CA THR A 78 -4.45 -16.39 -5.82
C THR A 78 -3.85 -16.84 -4.48
N PRO A 79 -3.57 -18.15 -4.30
CA PRO A 79 -2.94 -18.67 -3.09
C PRO A 79 -1.68 -17.92 -2.66
N GLN A 80 -0.86 -17.47 -3.59
CA GLN A 80 0.37 -16.72 -3.30
C GLN A 80 0.11 -15.38 -2.61
N LYS A 81 -1.12 -14.85 -2.67
CA LYS A 81 -1.51 -13.59 -2.01
C LYS A 81 -2.04 -13.80 -0.59
N TRP A 82 -2.64 -14.95 -0.26
CA TRP A 82 -3.18 -15.21 1.10
C TRP A 82 -2.42 -16.26 1.91
N LYS A 83 -1.54 -17.06 1.29
CA LYS A 83 -0.73 -18.06 1.99
C LYS A 83 0.55 -17.45 2.55
N ARG A 84 0.85 -17.74 3.81
CA ARG A 84 2.09 -17.28 4.47
C ARG A 84 3.31 -18.14 4.11
N ALA A 85 3.09 -19.42 3.81
CA ALA A 85 4.12 -20.38 3.47
C ALA A 85 3.51 -21.51 2.64
N LYS A 86 4.34 -22.41 2.11
CA LYS A 86 3.86 -23.56 1.34
C LYS A 86 3.02 -24.52 2.19
N GLU A 87 3.31 -24.59 3.48
CA GLU A 87 2.67 -25.46 4.46
C GLU A 87 1.38 -24.85 5.06
N ASP A 88 0.99 -23.64 4.65
CA ASP A 88 -0.19 -22.95 5.17
C ASP A 88 -1.49 -23.59 4.64
N ILE A 89 -2.20 -24.27 5.54
CA ILE A 89 -3.42 -25.01 5.22
C ILE A 89 -4.68 -24.14 5.22
N PHE A 90 -4.61 -22.86 5.62
CA PHE A 90 -5.80 -22.02 5.76
C PHE A 90 -6.14 -21.30 4.44
N ASP A 91 -7.39 -21.45 3.99
CA ASP A 91 -7.93 -20.71 2.86
C ASP A 91 -8.96 -19.67 3.33
N PRO A 92 -9.19 -18.59 2.54
CA PRO A 92 -10.25 -17.64 2.85
C PRO A 92 -11.61 -18.34 2.93
N TYR A 93 -12.42 -17.95 3.90
CA TYR A 93 -13.80 -18.42 3.98
C TYR A 93 -14.56 -18.04 2.72
N THR A 94 -15.26 -19.00 2.13
CA THR A 94 -16.12 -18.80 0.97
C THR A 94 -17.53 -19.28 1.30
N PRO A 95 -18.58 -18.82 0.59
CA PRO A 95 -19.93 -19.29 0.83
C PRO A 95 -20.09 -20.82 0.74
N ALA A 96 -19.29 -21.49 -0.09
CA ALA A 96 -19.33 -22.94 -0.29
C ALA A 96 -18.64 -23.74 0.82
N VAL A 97 -17.81 -23.10 1.65
CA VAL A 97 -17.00 -23.74 2.70
C VAL A 97 -17.20 -22.96 3.99
N ARG A 98 -18.22 -23.33 4.76
CA ARG A 98 -18.52 -22.77 6.08
C ARG A 98 -18.96 -23.84 7.06
#